data_AF-A0A3B9ZLW5-F1
#
_entry.id   AF-A0A3B9ZLW5-F1
#
_cell.length_a   1.000
_cell.length_b   1.000
_cell.length_c   1.000
_cell.angle_alpha   90.00
_cell.angle_beta   90.00
_cell.angle_gamma   90.00
#
_symmetry.space_group_name_H-M   'P 1'
#
loop_
_entity.id
_entity.type
_entity.pdbx_description
1 polymer ?
#
loop_
_entity_poly.entity_id
_entity_poly.type
_entity_poly.pdbx_seq_one_letter_code
_entity_poly.pdbx_strand_id
1 'polypeptide(L)'
;KKTEDYRSKIDGYLKNDPAINLKKTAELLGAELKTTPAFKRDQAIPEADIDISVLNSAFTLKPGEISPILEGTKSIFIVEQDKFTGIDQEKFKQDKTTYSDSLLERKKQNTFNSLQSELITKANLKQYISSSSPSAEIIDQ
;
A
#
# COMPACT_ATOMS: atom_id res chain seq x y z
N LYS A 1 -22.81 -13.60 19.26
CA LYS A 1 -23.16 -13.59 20.71
C LYS A 1 -22.06 -13.07 21.62
N LYS A 2 -20.83 -13.62 21.64
CA LYS A 2 -19.74 -13.00 22.44
C LYS A 2 -19.28 -11.66 21.85
N THR A 3 -19.20 -11.57 20.53
CA THR A 3 -18.77 -10.40 19.76
C THR A 3 -19.70 -9.18 19.95
N GLU A 4 -21.03 -9.38 19.96
CA GLU A 4 -21.98 -8.30 20.28
C GLU A 4 -21.85 -7.81 21.73
N ASP A 5 -21.58 -8.69 22.69
CA ASP A 5 -21.47 -8.32 24.11
C ASP A 5 -20.24 -7.43 24.37
N TYR A 6 -19.11 -7.72 23.70
CA TYR A 6 -17.94 -6.85 23.74
C TYR A 6 -18.19 -5.50 23.06
N ARG A 7 -18.93 -5.47 21.96
CA ARG A 7 -19.36 -4.23 21.29
C ARG A 7 -20.13 -3.31 22.22
N SER A 8 -21.18 -3.83 22.87
CA SER A 8 -22.01 -3.04 23.78
C SER A 8 -21.23 -2.54 25.00
N LYS A 9 -20.27 -3.33 25.50
CA LYS A 9 -19.36 -2.90 26.58
C LYS A 9 -18.45 -1.76 26.13
N ILE A 10 -17.79 -1.88 24.97
CA ILE A 10 -16.89 -0.86 24.43
C ILE A 10 -17.65 0.45 24.17
N ASP A 11 -18.84 0.39 23.57
CA ASP A 11 -19.68 1.57 23.33
C ASP A 11 -20.11 2.26 24.64
N GLY A 12 -20.35 1.46 25.69
CA GLY A 12 -20.64 1.97 27.04
C GLY A 12 -19.46 2.68 27.67
N TYR A 13 -18.23 2.22 27.44
CA TYR A 13 -17.04 2.88 27.95
C TYR A 13 -16.69 4.14 27.15
N LEU A 14 -16.77 4.10 25.82
CA LEU A 14 -16.43 5.24 24.95
C LEU A 14 -17.40 6.43 25.06
N LYS A 15 -18.68 6.20 25.40
CA LYS A 15 -19.68 7.29 25.54
C LYS A 15 -19.60 8.05 26.87
N ASN A 16 -18.99 7.49 27.90
CA ASN A 16 -19.11 8.00 29.27
C ASN A 16 -17.98 8.93 29.71
N ASP A 17 -16.84 8.98 29.01
CA ASP A 17 -15.76 9.88 29.40
C ASP A 17 -14.81 10.21 28.22
N PRO A 18 -14.66 11.49 27.81
CA PRO A 18 -13.68 11.92 26.82
C PRO A 18 -12.21 11.74 27.29
N ALA A 19 -11.99 11.34 28.55
CA ALA A 19 -10.68 10.96 29.11
C ALA A 19 -10.46 9.44 29.20
N ILE A 20 -11.23 8.62 28.46
CA ILE A 20 -10.94 7.19 28.28
C ILE A 20 -9.97 7.03 27.11
N ASN A 21 -8.70 6.96 27.50
CA ASN A 21 -7.58 6.68 26.62
C ASN A 21 -7.63 5.20 26.21
N LEU A 22 -7.14 4.88 25.02
CA LEU A 22 -7.08 3.50 24.50
C LEU A 22 -6.44 2.51 25.50
N LYS A 23 -5.48 2.98 26.32
CA LYS A 23 -4.86 2.24 27.42
C LYS A 23 -5.85 1.80 28.51
N LYS A 24 -6.72 2.69 29.00
CA LYS A 24 -7.73 2.36 30.03
C LYS A 24 -8.76 1.36 29.49
N THR A 25 -9.15 1.52 28.23
CA THR A 25 -10.07 0.59 27.56
C THR A 25 -9.45 -0.79 27.42
N ALA A 26 -8.17 -0.87 27.07
CA ALA A 26 -7.43 -2.13 27.00
C ALA A 26 -7.35 -2.83 28.37
N GLU A 27 -7.03 -2.09 29.45
CA GLU A 27 -6.98 -2.62 30.82
C GLU A 27 -8.35 -3.16 31.28
N LEU A 28 -9.44 -2.42 31.01
CA LEU A 28 -10.81 -2.84 31.37
C LEU A 28 -11.28 -4.09 30.62
N LEU A 29 -10.81 -4.28 29.39
CA LEU A 29 -11.17 -5.42 28.55
C LEU A 29 -10.20 -6.61 28.70
N GLY A 30 -9.13 -6.44 29.48
CA GLY A 30 -8.04 -7.43 29.57
C GLY A 30 -7.31 -7.63 28.23
N ALA A 31 -7.32 -6.63 27.36
CA ALA A 31 -6.70 -6.66 26.05
C ALA A 31 -5.26 -6.10 26.10
N GLU A 32 -4.38 -6.62 25.26
CA GLU A 32 -3.00 -6.16 25.16
C GLU A 32 -2.91 -4.92 24.26
N LEU A 33 -2.27 -3.86 24.75
CA LEU A 33 -1.98 -2.67 23.95
C LEU A 33 -0.77 -2.93 23.05
N LYS A 34 -0.96 -2.87 21.74
CA LYS A 34 0.11 -3.01 20.75
C LYS A 34 0.25 -1.74 19.92
N THR A 35 1.48 -1.30 19.72
CA THR A 35 1.82 -0.17 18.85
C THR A 35 2.38 -0.68 17.53
N THR A 36 1.83 -0.21 16.42
CA THR A 36 2.32 -0.56 15.09
C THR A 36 3.56 0.26 14.70
N PRO A 37 4.51 -0.30 13.93
CA PRO A 37 5.55 0.49 13.29
C PRO A 37 4.94 1.44 12.23
N ALA A 38 5.71 2.41 11.73
CA ALA A 38 5.24 3.30 10.68
C ALA A 38 4.89 2.51 9.40
N PHE A 39 3.68 2.70 8.88
CA PHE A 39 3.16 1.99 7.70
C PHE A 39 2.55 2.96 6.68
N LYS A 40 2.49 2.52 5.42
CA LYS A 40 1.79 3.23 4.33
C LYS A 40 0.38 2.66 4.14
N ARG A 41 -0.46 3.40 3.42
CA ARG A 41 -1.76 2.86 2.95
C ARG A 41 -1.55 1.58 2.15
N ASP A 42 -2.44 0.62 2.36
CA ASP A 42 -2.42 -0.69 1.71
C ASP A 42 -1.17 -1.55 1.98
N GLN A 43 -0.37 -1.18 3.00
CA GLN A 43 0.76 -1.97 3.45
C GLN A 43 0.32 -2.89 4.59
N ALA A 44 0.47 -4.20 4.40
CA ALA A 44 0.30 -5.17 5.49
C ALA A 44 1.46 -5.07 6.49
N ILE A 45 1.15 -5.29 7.77
CA ILE A 45 2.14 -5.31 8.85
C ILE A 45 2.39 -6.78 9.22
N PRO A 46 3.56 -7.37 8.89
CA PRO A 46 3.79 -8.81 9.06
C PRO A 46 3.62 -9.32 10.50
N GLU A 47 3.94 -8.47 11.48
CA GLU A 47 3.88 -8.80 12.91
C GLU A 47 2.47 -8.71 13.50
N ALA A 48 1.50 -8.20 12.74
CA ALA A 48 0.14 -7.97 13.21
C ALA A 48 -0.88 -8.55 12.21
N ASP A 49 -1.69 -9.52 12.64
CA ASP A 49 -2.84 -10.05 11.87
C ASP A 49 -4.00 -9.02 11.89
N ILE A 50 -3.73 -7.83 11.35
CA ILE A 50 -4.67 -6.70 11.25
C ILE A 50 -5.09 -6.57 9.80
N ASP A 51 -6.40 -6.54 9.56
CA ASP A 51 -6.94 -6.32 8.22
C ASP A 51 -6.55 -4.94 7.67
N ILE A 52 -6.29 -4.88 6.36
CA ILE A 52 -5.95 -3.63 5.66
C ILE A 52 -7.07 -2.58 5.82
N SER A 53 -8.33 -3.00 5.92
CA SER A 53 -9.47 -2.11 6.18
C SER A 53 -9.35 -1.38 7.53
N VAL A 54 -8.88 -2.08 8.56
CA VAL A 54 -8.64 -1.53 9.89
C VAL A 54 -7.47 -0.56 9.86
N LEU A 55 -6.36 -0.94 9.21
CA LEU A 55 -5.20 -0.06 9.01
C LEU A 55 -5.56 1.22 8.24
N ASN A 56 -6.38 1.09 7.19
CA ASN A 56 -6.82 2.22 6.38
C ASN A 56 -7.71 3.19 7.17
N SER A 57 -8.47 2.69 8.15
CA SER A 57 -9.30 3.52 9.03
C SER A 57 -8.44 4.44 9.90
N ALA A 58 -7.25 4.01 10.33
CA ALA A 58 -6.33 4.85 11.12
C ALA A 58 -5.85 6.11 10.38
N PHE A 59 -5.86 6.11 9.04
CA PHE A 59 -5.52 7.29 8.23
C PHE A 59 -6.65 8.33 8.10
N THR A 60 -7.87 8.00 8.54
CA THR A 60 -9.01 8.91 8.52
C THR A 60 -9.23 9.64 9.85
N LEU A 61 -8.60 9.16 10.92
CA LEU A 61 -8.68 9.74 12.25
C LEU A 61 -7.78 10.98 12.35
N LYS A 62 -8.10 11.88 13.28
CA LYS A 62 -7.20 12.95 13.68
C LYS A 62 -6.15 12.43 14.67
N PRO A 63 -5.00 13.10 14.81
CA PRO A 63 -4.00 12.73 15.81
C PRO A 63 -4.61 12.74 17.22
N GLY A 64 -4.45 11.65 17.95
CA GLY A 64 -5.04 11.45 19.29
C GLY A 64 -6.53 11.12 19.29
N GLU A 65 -7.17 10.94 18.13
CA GLU A 65 -8.55 10.48 18.03
C GLU A 65 -8.61 8.95 18.02
N ILE A 66 -9.55 8.41 18.80
CA ILE A 66 -9.83 6.97 18.90
C ILE A 66 -10.91 6.62 17.87
N SER A 67 -10.70 5.54 17.12
CA SER A 67 -11.66 5.06 16.13
C SER A 67 -12.94 4.53 16.78
N PRO A 68 -14.07 4.53 16.04
CA PRO A 68 -15.17 3.65 16.37
C PRO A 68 -14.69 2.18 16.31
N ILE A 69 -15.50 1.28 16.85
CA ILE A 69 -15.22 -0.16 16.84
C ILE A 69 -15.13 -0.66 15.39
N LEU A 70 -13.95 -1.13 15.00
CA LEU A 70 -13.68 -1.68 13.67
C LEU A 70 -13.80 -3.20 13.72
N GLU A 71 -14.58 -3.78 12.81
CA GLU A 71 -14.61 -5.23 12.63
C GLU A 71 -13.58 -5.62 11.57
N GLY A 72 -12.60 -6.41 11.99
CA GLY A 72 -11.79 -7.20 11.08
C GLY A 72 -12.45 -8.56 10.81
N THR A 73 -11.84 -9.30 9.90
CA THR A 73 -12.28 -10.61 9.43
C THR A 73 -12.36 -11.63 10.57
N LYS A 74 -11.50 -11.51 11.59
CA LYS A 74 -11.41 -12.46 12.71
C LYS A 74 -11.62 -11.83 14.09
N SER A 75 -11.49 -10.51 14.20
CA SER A 75 -11.37 -9.81 15.49
C SER A 75 -11.97 -8.41 15.44
N ILE A 76 -12.30 -7.88 16.61
CA ILE A 76 -12.68 -6.47 16.77
C ILE A 76 -11.43 -5.66 17.13
N PHE A 77 -11.30 -4.48 16.52
CA PHE A 77 -10.19 -3.55 16.72
C PHE A 77 -10.69 -2.17 17.14
N ILE A 78 -9.89 -1.51 17.96
CA ILE A 78 -9.98 -0.07 18.24
C ILE A 78 -8.58 0.47 17.99
N VAL A 79 -8.48 1.54 17.22
CA VAL A 79 -7.18 2.13 16.88
C VAL A 79 -7.16 3.61 17.26
N GLU A 80 -6.00 4.09 17.65
CA GLU A 80 -5.73 5.49 17.93
C GLU A 80 -4.58 5.94 17.03
N GLN A 81 -4.70 7.12 16.44
CA GLN A 81 -3.62 7.67 15.61
C GLN A 81 -2.58 8.36 16.49
N ASP A 82 -1.44 7.69 16.74
CA ASP A 82 -0.30 8.25 17.48
C ASP A 82 0.41 9.35 16.67
N LYS A 83 0.94 8.98 15.49
CA LYS A 83 1.67 9.91 14.61
C LYS A 83 1.24 9.78 13.16
N PHE A 84 1.07 10.93 12.50
CA PHE A 84 0.79 11.02 11.08
C PHE A 84 1.91 11.80 10.38
N THR A 85 2.60 11.14 9.45
CA THR A 85 3.52 11.81 8.54
C THR A 85 2.77 12.21 7.27
N GLY A 86 2.61 13.52 7.07
CA GLY A 86 1.96 14.06 5.89
C GLY A 86 2.74 13.78 4.59
N ILE A 87 2.06 13.99 3.47
CA ILE A 87 2.69 13.92 2.15
C ILE A 87 3.61 15.13 1.98
N ASP A 88 4.87 14.87 1.61
CA ASP A 88 5.79 15.90 1.14
C ASP A 88 5.30 16.40 -0.24
N GLN A 89 4.72 17.59 -0.26
CA GLN A 89 4.13 18.17 -1.46
C GLN A 89 5.18 18.52 -2.53
N GLU A 90 6.39 18.89 -2.13
CA GLU A 90 7.45 19.23 -3.09
C GLU A 90 7.95 17.96 -3.78
N LYS A 91 8.22 16.92 -2.98
CA LYS A 91 8.62 15.61 -3.50
C LYS A 91 7.53 15.03 -4.42
N PHE A 92 6.26 15.12 -4.03
CA PHE A 92 5.15 14.65 -4.88
C PHE A 92 5.09 15.38 -6.23
N LYS A 93 5.28 16.70 -6.25
CA LYS A 93 5.31 17.49 -7.49
C LYS A 93 6.48 17.07 -8.39
N GLN A 94 7.67 16.88 -7.81
CA GLN A 94 8.86 16.47 -8.54
C GLN A 94 8.69 15.05 -9.13
N ASP A 95 8.22 14.10 -8.33
CA ASP A 95 7.98 12.72 -8.75
C ASP A 95 6.92 12.67 -9.85
N LYS A 96 5.85 13.46 -9.75
CA LYS A 96 4.79 13.54 -10.77
C LYS A 96 5.31 13.97 -12.13
N THR A 97 6.13 15.03 -12.18
CA THR A 97 6.71 15.52 -13.44
C THR A 97 7.62 14.46 -14.05
N THR A 98 8.56 13.95 -13.26
CA THR A 98 9.52 12.92 -13.69
C THR A 98 8.81 11.68 -14.22
N TYR A 99 7.77 11.23 -13.52
CA TYR A 99 6.98 10.08 -13.94
C TYR A 99 6.20 10.36 -15.22
N SER A 100 5.62 11.56 -15.37
CA SER A 100 4.89 11.96 -16.58
C SER A 100 5.81 11.98 -17.81
N ASP A 101 7.02 12.50 -17.67
CA ASP A 101 8.02 12.53 -18.74
C ASP A 101 8.45 11.10 -19.13
N SER A 102 8.70 10.24 -18.14
CA SER A 102 9.05 8.84 -18.38
C SER A 102 7.94 8.08 -19.11
N LEU A 103 6.67 8.34 -18.76
CA LEU A 103 5.51 7.74 -19.42
C LEU A 103 5.36 8.22 -20.86
N LEU A 104 5.56 9.52 -21.09
CA LEU A 104 5.52 10.10 -22.42
C LEU A 104 6.60 9.49 -23.32
N GLU A 105 7.82 9.36 -22.81
CA GLU A 105 8.94 8.78 -23.55
C GLU A 105 8.70 7.30 -23.89
N ARG A 106 8.19 6.52 -22.93
CA ARG A 106 7.79 5.13 -23.18
C ARG A 106 6.72 5.02 -24.27
N LYS A 107 5.72 5.91 -24.27
CA LYS A 107 4.69 5.94 -25.32
C LYS A 107 5.27 6.26 -26.70
N LYS A 108 6.16 7.26 -26.78
CA LYS A 108 6.85 7.61 -28.03
C LYS A 108 7.66 6.44 -28.56
N GLN A 109 8.48 5.83 -27.71
CA GLN A 109 9.31 4.69 -28.10
C GLN A 109 8.46 3.50 -28.58
N ASN A 110 7.39 3.17 -27.85
CA ASN A 110 6.49 2.08 -28.25
C ASN A 110 5.82 2.36 -29.60
N THR A 111 5.37 3.60 -29.82
CA THR A 111 4.74 4.01 -31.08
C THR A 111 5.73 3.94 -32.24
N PHE A 112 6.95 4.43 -32.02
CA PHE A 112 8.02 4.38 -33.02
C PHE A 112 8.40 2.93 -33.38
N ASN A 113 8.59 2.08 -32.37
CA ASN A 113 8.90 0.67 -32.56
C ASN A 113 7.78 -0.05 -33.34
N SER A 114 6.51 0.23 -33.02
CA SER A 114 5.36 -0.32 -33.73
C SER A 114 5.37 0.11 -35.20
N LEU A 115 5.53 1.41 -35.46
CA LEU A 115 5.58 1.94 -36.82
C LEU A 115 6.74 1.34 -37.62
N GLN A 116 7.93 1.27 -37.04
CA GLN A 116 9.11 0.68 -37.68
C GLN A 116 8.86 -0.79 -38.04
N SER A 117 8.30 -1.56 -37.11
CA SER A 117 7.95 -2.96 -37.35
C SER A 117 6.97 -3.10 -38.52
N GLU A 118 5.91 -2.29 -38.55
CA GLU A 118 4.94 -2.30 -39.66
C GLU A 118 5.57 -1.96 -41.01
N LEU A 119 6.47 -0.96 -41.06
CA LEU A 119 7.16 -0.58 -42.28
C LEU A 119 8.09 -1.69 -42.78
N ILE A 120 8.84 -2.33 -41.88
CA ILE A 120 9.70 -3.47 -42.20
C ILE A 120 8.88 -4.64 -42.77
N THR A 121 7.75 -4.97 -42.11
CA THR A 121 6.85 -6.03 -42.59
C THR A 121 6.28 -5.70 -43.97
N LYS A 122 5.84 -4.46 -44.22
CA LYS A 122 5.31 -4.03 -45.52
C LYS A 122 6.38 -3.99 -46.61
N ALA A 123 7.64 -3.75 -46.27
CA ALA A 123 8.72 -3.60 -47.22
C ALA A 123 9.22 -4.94 -47.83
N ASN A 124 8.73 -6.11 -47.38
CA ASN A 124 9.10 -7.43 -47.90
C ASN A 124 10.63 -7.62 -48.08
N LEU A 125 11.40 -7.17 -47.08
CA LEU A 125 12.86 -7.18 -47.15
C LEU A 125 13.39 -8.61 -47.26
N LYS A 126 14.18 -8.89 -48.30
CA LYS A 126 14.89 -10.17 -48.47
C LYS A 126 16.27 -10.07 -47.83
N GLN A 127 16.54 -10.94 -46.87
CA GLN A 127 17.84 -11.00 -46.19
C GLN A 127 18.81 -11.87 -47.01
N TYR A 128 19.87 -11.27 -47.56
CA TYR A 128 20.88 -11.95 -48.38
C TYR A 128 22.20 -12.24 -47.63
N ILE A 129 22.28 -11.88 -46.35
CA ILE A 129 23.40 -12.22 -45.48
C ILE A 129 23.12 -13.57 -44.80
N SER A 130 24.03 -14.53 -45.03
CA SER A 130 24.03 -15.86 -44.42
C SER A 130 24.04 -15.74 -42.90
N SER A 131 23.11 -16.43 -42.22
CA SER A 131 23.12 -16.59 -40.77
C SER A 131 24.25 -17.54 -40.34
N SER A 132 25.51 -17.12 -40.51
CA SER A 132 26.63 -17.71 -39.79
C SER A 132 26.91 -16.83 -38.57
N SER A 133 26.14 -17.05 -37.51
CA SER A 133 26.62 -16.72 -36.17
C SER A 133 27.47 -17.91 -35.73
N PRO A 134 28.80 -17.77 -35.53
CA PRO A 134 29.50 -18.75 -34.74
C PRO A 134 28.95 -18.59 -33.33
N SER A 135 28.27 -19.63 -32.85
CA SER A 135 28.07 -19.85 -31.42
C SER A 135 29.41 -19.57 -30.76
N ALA A 136 29.49 -18.53 -29.94
CA ALA A 136 30.63 -18.37 -29.07
C ALA A 136 30.64 -19.63 -28.18
N GLU A 137 31.54 -20.56 -28.50
CA GLU A 137 31.96 -21.61 -27.59
C GLU A 137 32.37 -20.91 -26.30
N ILE A 138 31.53 -21.06 -25.27
CA ILE A 138 32.01 -20.92 -23.90
C ILE A 138 32.96 -22.11 -23.72
N ILE A 139 34.24 -21.87 -23.96
CA ILE A 139 35.31 -22.77 -23.56
C ILE A 139 35.37 -22.67 -22.04
N ASP A 140 34.91 -23.74 -21.40
CA ASP A 140 35.14 -24.09 -20.01
C ASP A 140 36.66 -24.26 -19.80
N GLN A 141 37.29 -23.38 -19.01
CA GLN A 141 38.49 -23.62 -18.18
C GLN A 141 38.58 -22.58 -17.04
#